data_AF-A0A961ERG8-F1
#
_entry.id   AF-A0A961ERG8-F1
#
_cell.length_a   1.000
_cell.length_b   1.000
_cell.length_c   1.000
_cell.angle_alpha   90.00
_cell.angle_beta   90.00
_cell.angle_gamma   90.00
#
_symmetry.space_group_name_H-M   'P 1'
#
loop_
_entity.id
_entity.type
_entity.pdbx_description
1 polymer ?
#
loop_
_entity_poly.entity_id
_entity_poly.type
_entity_poly.pdbx_seq_one_letter_code
_entity_poly.pdbx_strand_id
1 'polypeptide(L)' 'YVADSGNNRIRKIEKSTGVVTTLAGSGSSGSADGTGTAATFNNPFGITTDGTFLYVSDAGGNLIRKI' A
#
# COMPACT_ATOMS: atom_id res chain seq x y z
N TYR A 1 -7.34 -6.17 -0.35
CA TYR A 1 -6.02 -5.52 -0.47
C TYR A 1 -5.18 -5.94 0.72
N VAL A 2 -3.86 -5.92 0.59
CA VAL A 2 -2.91 -6.34 1.65
C VAL A 2 -1.81 -5.30 1.76
N ALA A 3 -1.52 -4.87 2.99
CA ALA A 3 -0.30 -4.13 3.27
C ALA A 3 0.85 -5.14 3.43
N ASP A 4 1.79 -5.11 2.49
CA ASP A 4 2.92 -6.03 2.41
C ASP A 4 4.14 -5.33 3.01
N SER A 5 4.14 -5.29 4.34
CA SER A 5 4.96 -4.43 5.19
C SER A 5 6.45 -4.52 4.88
N GLY A 6 6.99 -5.75 4.85
CA GLY A 6 8.42 -6.00 4.56
C GLY A 6 8.83 -5.65 3.13
N ASN A 7 7.86 -5.56 2.21
CA ASN A 7 8.09 -5.19 0.82
C ASN A 7 7.70 -3.75 0.50
N ASN A 8 7.31 -2.93 1.48
CA ASN A 8 6.90 -1.52 1.29
C ASN A 8 5.88 -1.32 0.15
N ARG A 9 4.88 -2.21 0.07
CA ARG A 9 3.89 -2.23 -1.02
C ARG A 9 2.47 -2.47 -0.51
N ILE A 10 1.51 -1.99 -1.29
CA ILE A 10 0.10 -2.36 -1.17
C ILE A 10 -0.25 -3.30 -2.31
N ARG A 11 -0.74 -4.49 -1.96
CA ARG A 11 -1.06 -5.56 -2.91
C ARG A 11 -2.55 -5.66 -3.15
N LYS A 12 -2.93 -5.91 -4.40
CA LYS A 12 -4.29 -6.26 -4.79
C LYS A 12 -4.33 -7.76 -5.07
N ILE A 13 -5.31 -8.43 -4.48
CA ILE A 13 -5.58 -9.85 -4.72
C ILE A 13 -6.90 -9.90 -5.47
N GLU A 14 -6.88 -10.50 -6.66
CA GLU A 14 -8.11 -10.81 -7.40
C GLU A 14 -8.77 -12.03 -6.75
N LYS A 15 -10.05 -11.90 -6.39
CA LYS A 15 -10.72 -12.86 -5.49
C LYS A 15 -10.98 -14.22 -6.13
N SER A 16 -11.21 -14.28 -7.44
CA SER A 16 -11.60 -15.52 -8.13
C SER A 16 -10.42 -16.39 -8.57
N THR A 17 -9.29 -15.77 -8.92
CA THR A 17 -8.07 -16.42 -9.42
C THR A 17 -6.94 -16.42 -8.40
N GLY A 18 -7.00 -15.56 -7.37
CA GLY A 18 -5.92 -15.38 -6.41
C GLY A 18 -4.71 -14.63 -6.95
N VAL A 19 -4.75 -14.12 -8.20
CA VAL A 19 -3.63 -13.37 -8.79
C VAL A 19 -3.33 -12.13 -7.94
N VAL A 20 -2.06 -11.98 -7.56
CA VAL A 20 -1.56 -10.87 -6.74
C VAL A 20 -0.81 -9.87 -7.62
N THR A 21 -1.22 -8.61 -7.57
CA THR A 21 -0.56 -7.49 -8.26
C THR A 21 -0.16 -6.41 -7.26
N THR A 22 0.77 -5.54 -7.64
CA THR A 22 1.09 -4.34 -6.86
C THR A 22 0.13 -3.23 -7.26
N LEU A 23 -0.64 -2.74 -6.29
CA LEU A 23 -1.49 -1.56 -6.49
C LEU A 23 -0.66 -0.28 -6.36
N ALA A 24 0.15 -0.19 -5.31
CA ALA A 24 1.00 0.96 -5.04
C ALA A 24 2.28 0.56 -4.29
N GLY A 25 3.32 1.38 -4.42
CA GLY A 25 4.61 1.20 -3.75
C GLY A 25 5.71 0.69 -4.68
N SER A 26 6.86 1.36 -4.69
CA SER A 26 8.03 0.97 -5.47
C SER A 26 8.73 -0.28 -4.90
N GLY A 27 8.61 -0.49 -3.59
CA GLY A 27 9.35 -1.50 -2.82
C GLY A 27 10.49 -0.92 -1.98
N SER A 28 10.90 0.31 -2.26
CA SER A 28 11.84 1.06 -1.43
C SER A 28 11.10 1.68 -0.25
N SER A 29 11.76 1.69 0.92
CA SER A 29 11.27 2.44 2.08
C SER A 29 11.30 3.94 1.79
N GLY A 30 10.24 4.66 2.14
CA GLY A 30 10.13 6.11 2.00
C GLY A 30 8.71 6.62 2.22
N SER A 31 8.49 7.91 1.98
CA SER A 31 7.19 8.56 2.17
C SER A 31 6.76 9.41 0.97
N ALA A 32 7.37 9.20 -0.20
CA ALA A 32 7.05 9.96 -1.40
C ALA A 32 5.62 9.62 -1.87
N ASP A 33 4.85 10.66 -2.18
CA ASP A 33 3.58 10.52 -2.85
C ASP A 33 3.79 10.25 -4.35
N GLY A 34 2.78 9.65 -4.97
CA GLY A 34 2.80 9.31 -6.39
C GLY A 34 1.68 8.34 -6.76
N THR A 35 1.54 8.06 -8.05
CA THR A 35 0.56 7.10 -8.55
C THR A 35 1.19 5.71 -8.68
N GLY A 36 0.52 4.69 -8.14
CA GLY A 36 0.95 3.30 -8.29
C GLY A 36 2.34 3.04 -7.72
N THR A 37 3.23 2.47 -8.54
CA THR A 37 4.59 2.10 -8.14
C THR A 37 5.55 3.28 -8.00
N ALA A 38 5.13 4.51 -8.36
CA ALA A 38 5.93 5.71 -8.14
C ALA A 38 5.90 6.17 -6.66
N ALA A 39 4.86 5.82 -5.91
CA ALA A 39 4.79 6.11 -4.48
C ALA A 39 5.76 5.23 -3.68
N THR A 40 6.22 5.72 -2.53
CA THR A 40 6.98 4.93 -1.56
C THR A 40 6.26 4.88 -0.21
N PHE A 41 6.44 3.76 0.49
CA PHE A 41 5.91 3.51 1.83
C PHE A 41 7.07 3.09 2.73
N ASN A 42 6.93 3.29 4.03
CA ASN A 42 7.86 2.83 5.04
C ASN A 42 7.11 1.94 6.04
N ASN A 43 7.19 0.62 5.83
CA ASN A 43 6.54 -0.39 6.65
C ASN A 43 5.00 -0.18 6.76
N PRO A 44 4.26 -0.20 5.64
CA PRO A 44 2.80 -0.08 5.67
C PRO A 44 2.17 -1.27 6.41
N PHE A 45 1.19 -1.05 7.27
CA PHE A 45 0.71 -2.08 8.20
C PHE A 45 -0.82 -2.25 8.22
N GLY A 46 -1.53 -1.28 8.78
CA GLY A 46 -2.99 -1.28 8.84
C GLY A 46 -3.58 -0.79 7.52
N ILE A 47 -4.71 -1.38 7.10
CA ILE A 47 -5.43 -0.95 5.90
C ILE A 47 -6.94 -1.01 6.12
N THR A 48 -7.65 0.03 5.71
CA THR A 48 -9.12 0.09 5.68
C THR A 48 -9.61 0.82 4.43
N THR A 49 -10.91 0.89 4.20
CA THR A 49 -11.52 1.56 3.06
C THR A 49 -12.86 2.18 3.42
N ASP A 50 -13.20 3.30 2.79
CA ASP A 50 -14.54 3.89 2.80
C ASP A 50 -15.41 3.44 1.60
N GLY A 51 -14.91 2.50 0.79
CA GLY A 51 -15.55 2.04 -0.45
C GLY A 51 -15.10 2.81 -1.71
N THR A 52 -14.47 3.97 -1.55
CA THR A 52 -13.89 4.76 -2.65
C THR A 52 -12.36 4.75 -2.62
N PHE A 53 -11.78 4.96 -1.44
CA PHE A 53 -10.35 5.06 -1.21
C PHE A 53 -9.87 4.02 -0.21
N LEU A 54 -8.59 3.68 -0.27
CA LEU A 54 -7.91 2.93 0.79
C LEU A 54 -7.21 3.92 1.72
N TYR A 55 -7.24 3.63 3.01
CA TYR A 55 -6.47 4.34 4.02
C TYR A 55 -5.49 3.36 4.66
N VAL A 56 -4.21 3.68 4.59
CA VAL A 56 -3.12 2.83 5.03
C VAL A 56 -2.35 3.52 6.14
N SER A 57 -2.09 2.83 7.25
CA SER A 57 -1.08 3.29 8.20
C SER A 57 0.31 2.96 7.67
N ASP A 58 1.08 4.00 7.36
CA ASP A 58 2.46 3.92 6.91
C ASP A 58 3.37 4.04 8.14
N ALA A 59 3.46 2.94 8.89
CA ALA A 59 3.79 2.95 10.30
C ALA A 59 5.23 3.44 10.57
N GLY A 60 6.19 3.10 9.72
CA GLY A 60 7.56 3.59 9.83
C GLY A 60 7.70 5.07 9.48
N GLY A 61 6.77 5.61 8.68
CA GLY A 61 6.71 7.03 8.33
C GLY A 61 5.90 7.89 9.30
N ASN A 62 5.15 7.28 10.23
CA ASN A 62 4.17 7.94 11.10
C ASN A 62 3.09 8.70 10.33
N LEU A 63 2.63 8.15 9.20
CA LEU A 63 1.63 8.77 8.33
C LEU A 63 0.39 7.89 8.16
N ILE A 64 -0.75 8.52 7.86
CA ILE A 64 -1.89 7.85 7.24
C ILE A 64 -1.90 8.25 5.76
N ARG A 65 -1.87 7.26 4.87
CA ARG A 65 -1.82 7.45 3.43
C ARG A 65 -3.18 7.13 2.83
N LYS A 66 -3.65 7.99 1.92
CA LYS A 66 -4.85 7.77 1.12
C LYS A 66 -4.42 7.26 -0.27
N ILE A 67 -5.03 6.18 -0.74
CA ILE A 67 -4.78 5.57 -2.05
C ILE A 67 -6.09 5.51 -2.83
#